data_AF-A0A849HE54-F1
#
_entry.id   AF-A0A849HE54-F1
#
_cell.length_a   1.000
_cell.length_b   1.000
_cell.length_c   1.000
_cell.angle_alpha   90.00
_cell.angle_beta   90.00
_cell.angle_gamma   90.00
#
_symmetry.space_group_name_H-M   'P 1'
#
loop_
_entity.id
_entity.type
_entity.pdbx_description
1 polymer ?
#
loop_
_entity_poly.entity_id
_entity_poly.type
_entity_poly.pdbx_seq_one_letter_code
_entity_poly.pdbx_strand_id
1 'polypeptide(L)'
;MPDDAMFEYVAWFRDGSLPPDDQDCEWSGVIYIRAGTLAAARKWGDHLAKTCLDTFIGSKAEPFLDEVPPGNPVADDGEELTAGQIGS
;
A
#
# COMPACT_ATOMS: atom_id res chain seq x y z
N MET A 1 2.65 2.74 25.25
CA MET A 1 3.09 2.63 23.84
C MET A 1 2.57 3.89 23.18
N PRO A 2 3.34 4.63 22.36
CA PRO A 2 2.69 5.66 21.55
C PRO A 2 1.59 4.96 20.77
N ASP A 3 0.36 5.48 20.82
CA ASP A 3 -0.76 4.94 20.07
C ASP A 3 -0.36 4.91 18.59
N ASP A 4 -0.15 3.71 18.05
CA ASP A 4 0.25 3.60 16.65
C ASP A 4 -0.87 4.15 15.77
N ALA A 5 -0.53 5.17 14.98
CA ALA A 5 -1.47 5.88 14.13
C ALA A 5 -1.77 5.06 12.87
N MET A 6 -2.99 5.18 12.36
CA MET A 6 -3.38 4.56 11.10
C MET A 6 -3.07 5.50 9.94
N PHE A 7 -2.56 4.94 8.84
CA PHE A 7 -2.27 5.66 7.62
C PHE A 7 -2.88 4.92 6.43
N GLU A 8 -3.52 5.64 5.54
CA GLU A 8 -3.92 5.10 4.23
C GLU A 8 -2.73 5.23 3.29
N TYR A 9 -2.31 4.10 2.72
CA TYR A 9 -1.24 4.03 1.73
C TYR A 9 -1.83 3.63 0.39
N VAL A 10 -1.53 4.43 -0.63
CA VAL A 10 -1.93 4.19 -2.02
C VAL A 10 -0.66 4.05 -2.85
N ALA A 11 -0.52 2.94 -3.57
CA ALA A 11 0.51 2.74 -4.58
C ALA A 11 -0.11 2.63 -5.96
N TRP A 12 0.57 3.17 -6.96
CA TRP A 12 0.20 3.01 -8.37
C TRP A 12 1.17 2.07 -9.05
N PHE A 13 0.61 1.16 -9.82
CA PHE A 13 1.30 0.10 -10.54
C PHE A 13 1.01 0.20 -12.02
N ARG A 14 1.97 -0.25 -12.83
CA ARG A 14 1.77 -0.48 -14.26
C ARG A 14 1.99 -1.94 -14.59
N ASP A 15 1.00 -2.55 -15.23
CA ASP A 15 1.13 -3.89 -15.79
C ASP A 15 1.92 -3.80 -17.11
N GLY A 16 3.13 -4.36 -17.10
CA GLY A 16 4.01 -4.40 -18.26
C GLY A 16 3.59 -5.40 -19.34
N SER A 17 2.60 -6.24 -19.07
CA SER A 17 2.03 -7.20 -20.02
C SER A 17 0.95 -6.59 -20.91
N LEU A 18 0.41 -5.42 -20.53
CA LEU A 18 -0.60 -4.68 -21.28
C LEU A 18 0.01 -3.57 -22.14
N PRO A 19 -0.64 -3.19 -23.27
CA PRO A 19 -0.23 -2.02 -24.04
C PRO A 19 -0.28 -0.74 -23.20
N PRO A 20 0.64 0.22 -23.38
CA PRO A 20 0.67 1.46 -22.60
C PRO A 20 -0.51 2.41 -22.89
N ASP A 21 -1.22 2.20 -24.00
CA ASP A 21 -2.44 2.95 -24.33
C ASP A 21 -3.71 2.26 -23.79
N ASP A 22 -3.56 1.10 -23.15
CA ASP A 22 -4.66 0.38 -22.53
C ASP A 22 -5.07 1.09 -21.22
N GLN A 23 -6.37 1.29 -21.01
CA GLN A 23 -6.87 1.97 -19.82
C GLN A 23 -6.66 1.13 -18.56
N ASP A 24 -6.52 -0.18 -18.72
CA ASP A 24 -6.29 -1.13 -17.63
C ASP A 24 -4.78 -1.35 -17.35
N CYS A 25 -3.87 -0.68 -18.10
CA CYS A 25 -2.43 -0.83 -17.89
C CYS A 25 -1.94 -0.22 -16.58
N GLU A 26 -2.73 0.66 -15.95
CA GLU A 26 -2.42 1.27 -14.66
C GLU A 26 -3.52 0.99 -13.64
N TRP A 27 -3.11 0.61 -12.43
CA TRP A 27 -4.03 0.38 -11.33
C TRP A 27 -3.44 0.86 -10.01
N SER A 28 -4.31 1.13 -9.02
CA SER A 28 -3.89 1.57 -7.69
C SER A 28 -4.20 0.52 -6.63
N GLY A 29 -3.22 0.14 -5.84
CA GLY A 29 -3.40 -0.66 -4.62
C GLY A 29 -3.56 0.24 -3.40
N VAL A 30 -4.53 -0.07 -2.54
CA VAL A 30 -4.77 0.64 -1.29
C VAL A 30 -4.59 -0.32 -0.12
N ILE A 31 -3.75 0.05 0.84
CA ILE A 31 -3.56 -0.68 2.10
C ILE A 31 -3.55 0.30 3.27
N TYR A 32 -3.96 -0.17 4.44
CA TYR A 32 -3.89 0.61 5.67
C TYR A 32 -2.66 0.18 6.47
N ILE A 33 -1.87 1.13 6.93
CA ILE A 33 -0.63 0.85 7.65
C ILE A 33 -0.71 1.47 9.04
N ARG A 34 -0.60 0.64 10.07
CA ARG A 34 -0.44 1.08 11.45
C ARG A 34 1.04 1.32 11.71
N ALA A 35 1.42 2.57 11.99
CA ALA A 35 2.81 2.94 12.21
C ALA A 35 2.97 4.07 13.23
N GLY A 36 4.17 4.23 13.78
CA GLY A 36 4.47 5.35 14.68
C GLY A 36 4.55 6.71 13.97
N THR A 37 4.78 6.75 12.65
CA THR A 37 4.89 7.99 11.87
C THR A 37 4.46 7.81 10.41
N LEU A 38 4.05 8.91 9.77
CA LEU A 38 3.74 8.96 8.33
C LEU A 38 4.93 8.48 7.46
N ALA A 39 6.14 8.85 7.84
CA ALA A 39 7.35 8.47 7.13
C ALA A 39 7.62 6.96 7.22
N ALA A 40 7.36 6.36 8.38
CA ALA A 40 7.47 4.91 8.57
C ALA A 40 6.40 4.17 7.76
N ALA A 41 5.13 4.62 7.83
CA ALA A 41 4.05 4.06 7.01
C ALA A 41 4.37 4.09 5.52
N ARG A 42 4.83 5.24 5.00
CA ARG A 42 5.23 5.34 3.59
C ARG A 42 6.40 4.42 3.25
N LYS A 43 7.43 4.37 4.08
CA LYS A 43 8.62 3.53 3.85
C LYS A 43 8.23 2.05 3.81
N TRP A 44 7.35 1.62 4.71
CA TRP A 44 6.85 0.24 4.76
C TRP A 44 5.96 -0.07 3.56
N GLY A 45 4.99 0.80 3.26
CA GLY A 45 4.15 0.65 2.07
C GLY A 45 4.96 0.60 0.77
N ASP A 46 5.99 1.43 0.62
CA ASP A 46 6.89 1.41 -0.55
C ASP A 46 7.71 0.13 -0.63
N HIS A 47 8.10 -0.44 0.51
CA HIS A 47 8.77 -1.74 0.54
C HIS A 47 7.82 -2.83 0.05
N LEU A 48 6.60 -2.87 0.58
CA LEU A 48 5.56 -3.82 0.20
C LEU A 48 5.19 -3.69 -1.29
N ALA A 49 4.92 -2.49 -1.77
CA ALA A 49 4.56 -2.23 -3.17
C ALA A 49 5.65 -2.71 -4.15
N LYS A 50 6.93 -2.56 -3.80
CA LYS A 50 8.04 -3.04 -4.64
C LYS A 50 8.18 -4.56 -4.70
N THR A 51 7.47 -5.30 -3.84
CA THR A 51 7.41 -6.78 -3.92
C THR A 51 6.33 -7.28 -4.88
N CYS A 52 5.43 -6.40 -5.33
CA CYS A 52 4.44 -6.74 -6.34
C CYS A 52 5.10 -7.05 -7.68
N LEU A 53 4.45 -7.88 -8.49
CA LEU A 53 4.95 -8.27 -9.82
C LEU A 53 4.90 -7.11 -10.84
N ASP A 54 4.00 -6.15 -10.62
CA ASP A 54 3.81 -4.99 -11.48
C ASP A 54 4.83 -3.87 -11.23
N THR A 55 5.00 -3.00 -12.21
CA THR A 55 5.94 -1.89 -12.12
C THR A 55 5.40 -0.83 -11.18
N PHE A 56 6.03 -0.66 -10.01
CA PHE A 56 5.73 0.42 -9.09
C PHE A 56 6.05 1.80 -9.72
N ILE A 57 5.02 2.63 -9.88
CA ILE A 57 5.12 4.00 -10.44
C ILE A 57 5.38 5.01 -9.33
N GLY A 58 4.70 4.86 -8.19
CA GLY A 58 4.78 5.78 -7.08
C GLY A 58 3.76 5.50 -5.98
N SER A 59 3.81 6.31 -4.94
CA SER A 59 2.97 6.13 -3.76
C SER A 59 2.62 7.43 -3.05
N LYS A 60 1.57 7.33 -2.25
CA LYS A 60 1.11 8.35 -1.30
C LYS A 60 0.77 7.66 0.01
N ALA A 61 1.11 8.29 1.13
CA ALA A 61 0.62 7.91 2.45
C ALA A 61 -0.01 9.14 3.09
N GLU A 62 -1.14 8.97 3.77
CA GLU A 62 -1.82 10.03 4.51
C GLU A 62 -2.37 9.52 5.84
N PRO A 63 -2.48 10.37 6.87
CA PRO A 63 -3.13 9.99 8.12
C PRO A 63 -4.57 9.56 7.87
N PHE A 64 -4.95 8.42 8.42
CA PHE A 64 -6.31 7.89 8.34
C PHE A 64 -6.92 7.97 9.74
N LEU A 65 -7.97 8.76 9.88
CA LEU A 65 -8.61 9.07 11.17
C LEU A 65 -9.95 8.34 11.37
N ASP A 66 -10.38 7.60 10.35
CA ASP A 66 -11.65 6.87 10.34
C ASP A 66 -11.44 5.37 10.66
N GLU A 67 -12.53 4.61 10.75
CA GLU A 67 -12.47 3.14 10.85
C GLU A 67 -12.11 2.52 9.51
N VAL A 68 -11.16 1.58 9.52
CA VAL A 68 -10.76 0.84 8.30
C VAL A 68 -11.97 0.04 7.80
N PRO A 69 -12.38 0.20 6.53
CA PRO A 69 -13.49 -0.56 5.99
C PRO A 69 -13.27 -2.08 6.14
N PRO A 70 -14.30 -2.84 6.54
CA PRO A 70 -14.15 -4.28 6.75
C PRO A 70 -13.74 -4.97 5.44
N GLY A 71 -12.69 -5.77 5.50
CA GLY A 71 -12.13 -6.49 4.35
C GLY A 71 -10.90 -5.83 3.72
N ASN A 72 -10.53 -4.62 4.14
CA ASN A 72 -9.32 -3.97 3.65
C ASN A 72 -8.08 -4.46 4.43
N PRO A 73 -6.93 -4.64 3.74
CA PRO A 73 -5.70 -5.12 4.37
C PRO A 73 -5.13 -4.06 5.31
N VAL A 74 -4.78 -4.49 6.54
CA VAL A 74 -4.07 -3.70 7.54
C VAL A 74 -2.69 -4.31 7.75
N ALA A 75 -1.65 -3.50 7.64
CA ALA A 75 -0.27 -3.87 7.91
C ALA A 75 0.25 -3.15 9.15
N ASP A 76 0.83 -3.86 10.09
CA ASP A 76 1.56 -3.26 11.21
C ASP A 76 3.03 -2.98 10.79
N ASP A 77 3.55 -1.81 11.16
CA ASP A 77 4.94 -1.40 10.88
C ASP A 77 5.93 -2.37 11.54
N GLY A 78 6.63 -3.15 10.70
CA GLY A 78 7.60 -4.16 11.14
C GLY A 78 7.11 -5.60 11.11
N GLU A 79 5.86 -5.88 10.70
CA GLU A 79 5.37 -7.23 10.42
C GLU A 79 5.52 -7.56 8.94
N GLU A 80 6.32 -8.58 8.60
CA GLU A 80 6.47 -9.06 7.22
C GLU A 80 5.15 -9.63 6.69
N LEU A 81 4.44 -8.84 5.87
CA LEU A 81 3.30 -9.35 5.09
C LEU A 81 3.78 -9.92 3.75
N THR A 82 3.22 -11.06 3.39
CA THR A 82 3.47 -11.68 2.09
C THR A 82 2.63 -11.03 1.00
N ALA A 83 3.11 -11.02 -0.25
CA ALA A 83 2.43 -10.41 -1.40
C ALA A 83 0.95 -10.84 -1.56
N GLY A 84 0.61 -12.09 -1.19
CA GLY A 84 -0.77 -12.60 -1.24
C GLY A 84 -1.71 -12.05 -0.17
N GLN A 85 -1.19 -11.38 0.87
CA GLN A 85 -1.99 -10.67 1.88
C GLN A 85 -2.21 -9.20 1.52
N ILE A 86 -1.47 -8.70 0.53
CA ILE A 86 -1.47 -7.30 0.08
C ILE A 86 -2.38 -7.14 -1.14
N GLY A 87 -2.57 -8.20 -1.93
CA GLY A 87 -3.52 -8.23 -3.04
C GLY A 87 -4.01 -9.64 -3.36
N SER A 88 -5.32 -9.76 -3.52
CA SER A 88 -6.00 -10.78 -4.35
C SER A 88 -6.84 -10.06 -5.38
#